data_AF-A0A8S9GRT3-F1
#
_entry.id   AF-A0A8S9GRT3-F1
#
_cell.length_a   1.000
_cell.length_b   1.000
_cell.length_c   1.000
_cell.angle_alpha   90.00
_cell.angle_beta   90.00
_cell.angle_gamma   90.00
#
_symmetry.space_group_name_H-M   'P 1'
#
loop_
_entity.id
_entity.type
_entity.pdbx_description
1 polymer ?
#
loop_
_entity_poly.entity_id
_entity_poly.type
_entity_poly.pdbx_seq_one_letter_code
_entity_poly.pdbx_strand_id
1 'polypeptide(L)'
;MVWSEIVEIISNPPLTPTKTILVRYVFQATVHTIWKECISRRHGEIPRDVSCLIKFVDKTVRLRLLSVQGLCDKHLEKGLITWFEARQDPP
;
A
#
# COMPACT_ATOMS: atom_id res chain seq x y z
N MET A 1 17.81 -2.15 4.48
CA MET A 1 16.67 -1.99 5.38
C MET A 1 16.28 -3.36 5.91
N VAL A 2 16.37 -3.58 7.21
CA VAL A 2 16.00 -4.86 7.86
C VAL A 2 14.55 -4.82 8.32
N TRP A 3 13.96 -6.00 8.57
CA TRP A 3 12.54 -6.12 8.95
C TRP A 3 12.16 -5.27 10.17
N SER A 4 13.05 -5.21 11.17
CA SER A 4 12.85 -4.40 12.38
C SER A 4 12.68 -2.91 12.09
N GLU A 5 13.47 -2.35 11.17
CA GLU A 5 13.38 -0.94 10.77
C GLU A 5 12.04 -0.65 10.08
N ILE A 6 11.55 -1.57 9.24
CA ILE A 6 10.24 -1.44 8.58
C ILE A 6 9.13 -1.39 9.63
N VAL A 7 9.17 -2.31 10.60
CA VAL A 7 8.18 -2.39 11.69
C VAL A 7 8.24 -1.12 12.56
N GLU A 8 9.42 -0.62 12.87
CA GLU A 8 9.61 0.62 13.63
C GLU A 8 8.98 1.83 12.93
N ILE A 9 9.28 2.01 11.63
CA ILE A 9 8.74 3.09 10.80
C ILE A 9 7.22 3.05 10.73
N ILE A 10 6.62 1.85 10.62
CA ILE A 10 5.16 1.68 10.52
C ILE A 10 4.47 1.90 11.88
N SER A 11 5.14 1.53 12.96
CA SER A 11 4.62 1.65 14.33
C SER A 11 4.58 3.12 14.76
N ASN A 12 5.68 3.85 14.55
CA ASN A 12 5.82 5.27 14.93
C ASN A 12 6.28 6.15 13.76
N PRO A 13 5.47 6.30 12.70
CA PRO A 13 5.86 7.08 11.54
C PRO A 13 5.97 8.56 11.91
N PRO A 14 7.12 9.23 11.68
CA PRO A 14 7.27 10.68 11.87
C PRO A 14 6.66 11.45 10.68
N LEU A 15 5.42 11.08 10.32
CA LEU A 15 4.74 11.52 9.11
C LEU A 15 3.43 12.22 9.45
N THR A 16 2.90 13.00 8.50
CA THR A 16 1.56 13.57 8.63
C THR A 16 0.53 12.44 8.78
N PRO A 17 -0.62 12.68 9.46
CA PRO A 17 -1.65 11.65 9.65
C PRO A 17 -2.04 10.91 8.36
N THR A 18 -2.19 11.65 7.25
CA THR A 18 -2.47 11.10 5.92
C THR A 18 -1.36 10.16 5.44
N LYS A 19 -0.09 10.57 5.54
CA LYS A 19 1.06 9.75 5.15
C LYS A 19 1.23 8.52 6.04
N THR A 20 0.95 8.65 7.34
CA THR A 20 0.93 7.54 8.30
C THR A 20 -0.10 6.48 7.93
N ILE A 21 -1.32 6.89 7.63
CA ILE A 21 -2.39 5.99 7.18
C ILE A 21 -2.00 5.32 5.86
N LEU A 22 -1.45 6.08 4.90
CA LEU A 22 -1.00 5.55 3.62
C LEU A 22 0.09 4.50 3.79
N VAL A 23 1.15 4.77 4.55
CA VAL A 23 2.26 3.82 4.78
C VAL A 23 1.74 2.50 5.37
N ARG A 24 0.83 2.58 6.35
CA ARG A 24 0.19 1.40 6.95
C ARG A 24 -0.64 0.61 5.93
N TYR A 25 -1.44 1.28 5.10
CA TYR A 25 -2.22 0.61 4.05
C TYR A 25 -1.36 -0.02 2.97
N VAL A 26 -0.30 0.65 2.54
CA VAL A 26 0.66 0.11 1.56
C VAL A 26 1.30 -1.15 2.10
N PHE A 27 1.74 -1.12 3.35
CA PHE A 27 2.33 -2.29 3.98
C PHE A 27 1.35 -3.47 4.06
N GLN A 28 0.12 -3.23 4.52
CA GLN A 28 -0.92 -4.25 4.55
C GLN A 28 -1.20 -4.84 3.17
N ALA A 29 -1.38 -3.99 2.15
CA ALA A 29 -1.61 -4.42 0.77
C ALA A 29 -0.43 -5.22 0.20
N THR A 30 0.80 -4.83 0.54
CA THR A 30 2.03 -5.52 0.11
C THR A 30 2.12 -6.90 0.74
N VAL A 31 2.00 -7.00 2.07
CA VAL A 31 2.03 -8.29 2.79
C VAL A 31 0.93 -9.22 2.28
N HIS A 32 -0.30 -8.71 2.11
CA HIS A 32 -1.41 -9.49 1.59
C HIS A 32 -1.16 -10.00 0.15
N THR A 33 -0.60 -9.15 -0.72
CA THR A 33 -0.29 -9.52 -2.11
C THR A 33 0.79 -10.60 -2.17
N ILE A 34 1.85 -10.47 -1.36
CA ILE A 34 2.92 -11.48 -1.26
C ILE A 34 2.36 -12.80 -0.73
N TRP A 35 1.59 -12.74 0.36
CA TRP A 35 0.96 -13.92 0.94
C TRP A 35 0.09 -14.66 -0.08
N LYS A 36 -0.76 -13.93 -0.81
CA LYS A 36 -1.62 -14.49 -1.86
C LYS A 36 -0.81 -15.12 -3.00
N GLU A 37 0.28 -14.49 -3.42
CA GLU A 37 1.18 -15.02 -4.44
C GLU A 37 1.87 -16.31 -3.97
N CYS A 38 2.37 -16.34 -2.74
CA CYS A 38 2.98 -17.54 -2.16
C CYS A 38 2.00 -18.71 -2.09
N ILE A 39 0.74 -18.43 -1.73
CA ILE A 39 -0.33 -19.44 -1.72
C ILE A 39 -0.63 -19.93 -3.13
N SER A 40 -0.82 -19.02 -4.07
CA SER A 40 -1.08 -19.32 -5.49
C SER A 40 0.01 -20.24 -6.07
N ARG A 41 1.30 -19.94 -5.82
CA ARG A 41 2.42 -20.81 -6.21
C ARG A 41 2.38 -22.19 -5.55
N ARG A 42 2.01 -22.25 -4.26
CA ARG A 42 1.83 -23.52 -3.54
C ARG A 42 0.74 -24.40 -4.16
N HIS A 43 -0.29 -23.79 -4.75
CA HIS A 43 -1.36 -24.49 -5.47
C HIS A 43 -1.02 -24.82 -6.93
N GLY A 44 0.20 -24.53 -7.39
CA GLY A 44 0.65 -24.83 -8.75
C GLY A 44 0.16 -23.82 -9.80
N GLU A 45 -0.35 -22.67 -9.39
CA GLU A 45 -0.63 -21.58 -10.33
C GLU A 45 0.68 -21.01 -10.91
N ILE A 46 0.59 -20.45 -12.12
CA ILE A 46 1.73 -19.83 -12.79
C ILE A 46 2.19 -18.61 -11.99
N PRO A 47 3.47 -18.52 -11.59
CA PRO A 47 4.02 -17.36 -10.89
C PRO A 47 3.75 -16.07 -11.66
N ARG A 48 3.26 -15.06 -10.96
CA ARG A 48 3.05 -13.74 -11.55
C ARG A 48 4.34 -12.93 -11.54
N ASP A 49 4.50 -12.12 -12.59
CA ASP A 49 5.59 -11.16 -12.68
C ASP A 49 5.52 -10.13 -11.54
N VAL A 50 6.68 -9.67 -11.09
CA VAL A 50 6.79 -8.67 -10.01
C VAL A 50 6.02 -7.39 -10.34
N SER A 51 6.01 -6.97 -11.62
CA SER A 51 5.25 -5.81 -12.08
C SER A 51 3.74 -6.00 -11.90
N CYS A 52 3.24 -7.24 -12.02
CA CYS A 52 1.84 -7.57 -11.75
C CYS A 52 1.52 -7.42 -10.26
N LEU A 53 2.40 -7.89 -9.38
CA LEU A 53 2.24 -7.75 -7.93
C LEU A 53 2.24 -6.27 -7.51
N ILE A 54 3.14 -5.46 -8.06
CA ILE A 54 3.18 -4.00 -7.82
C ILE A 54 1.85 -3.35 -8.24
N LYS A 55 1.30 -3.72 -9.40
CA LYS A 55 -0.01 -3.24 -9.86
C LYS A 55 -1.15 -3.67 -8.93
N PHE A 56 -1.09 -4.86 -8.34
CA PHE A 56 -2.10 -5.27 -7.35
C PHE A 56 -2.03 -4.46 -6.06
N VAL A 57 -0.83 -4.20 -5.56
CA VAL A 57 -0.64 -3.32 -4.38
C VAL A 57 -1.20 -1.94 -4.70
N ASP A 58 -0.84 -1.37 -5.85
CA ASP A 58 -1.32 -0.05 -6.25
C ASP A 58 -2.85 0.02 -6.36
N LYS A 59 -3.46 -0.94 -7.04
CA LYS A 59 -4.92 -1.04 -7.18
C LYS A 59 -5.60 -1.22 -5.83
N THR A 60 -5.05 -2.04 -4.94
CA THR A 60 -5.62 -2.30 -3.61
C THR A 60 -5.63 -1.02 -2.77
N VAL A 61 -4.53 -0.28 -2.77
CA VAL A 61 -4.44 0.99 -2.03
C VAL A 61 -5.42 2.01 -2.60
N ARG A 62 -5.47 2.19 -3.93
CA ARG A 62 -6.42 3.13 -4.57
C ARG A 62 -7.87 2.79 -4.25
N LEU A 63 -8.26 1.52 -4.38
CA LEU A 63 -9.61 1.07 -4.07
C LEU A 63 -9.95 1.28 -2.60
N ARG A 64 -9.00 1.03 -1.69
CA ARG A 64 -9.19 1.33 -0.28
C ARG A 64 -9.43 2.82 -0.08
N LEU A 65 -8.57 3.69 -0.59
CA LEU A 65 -8.71 5.14 -0.44
C LEU A 65 -10.03 5.67 -1.03
N LEU A 66 -10.45 5.17 -2.19
CA LEU A 66 -11.75 5.49 -2.78
C LEU A 66 -12.92 5.01 -1.90
N SER A 67 -12.83 3.82 -1.31
CA SER A 67 -13.91 3.25 -0.48
C SER A 67 -14.15 4.02 0.82
N VAL A 68 -13.13 4.73 1.31
CA VAL A 68 -13.22 5.54 2.52
C VAL A 68 -13.31 7.05 2.22
N GLN A 69 -13.23 7.43 0.94
CA GLN A 69 -13.47 8.80 0.48
C GLN A 69 -14.94 9.15 0.71
N GLY A 70 -15.20 10.25 1.42
CA GLY A 70 -16.57 10.69 1.75
C GLY A 70 -17.11 10.18 3.10
N LEU A 71 -16.44 9.22 3.75
CA LEU A 71 -16.79 8.77 5.11
C LEU A 71 -16.17 9.67 6.18
N CYS A 72 -16.56 10.95 6.25
CA CYS A 72 -16.27 11.93 7.32
C CYS A 72 -14.83 12.04 7.90
N ASP A 73 -13.83 11.34 7.34
CA ASP A 73 -12.45 11.33 7.81
C ASP A 73 -11.62 12.30 6.95
N LYS A 74 -11.51 13.53 7.46
CA LYS A 74 -10.83 14.66 6.80
C LYS A 74 -9.37 14.36 6.47
N HIS A 75 -8.74 13.40 7.16
CA HIS A 75 -7.35 13.02 6.90
C HIS A 75 -7.18 12.17 5.64
N LEU A 76 -8.27 11.57 5.17
CA LEU A 76 -8.27 10.60 4.09
C LEU A 76 -8.68 11.21 2.75
N GLU A 77 -9.37 12.35 2.79
CA GLU A 77 -9.71 13.17 1.63
C GLU A 77 -8.46 13.57 0.82
N LYS A 78 -7.35 13.86 1.51
CA LYS A 78 -6.05 14.15 0.88
C LYS A 78 -5.25 12.89 0.50
N GLY A 79 -5.67 11.71 0.93
CA GLY A 79 -4.93 10.46 0.75
C GLY A 79 -4.76 10.07 -0.71
N LEU A 80 -5.80 10.23 -1.54
CA LEU A 80 -5.73 9.98 -2.98
C LEU A 80 -4.74 10.94 -3.68
N ILE A 81 -4.79 12.22 -3.35
CA ILE A 81 -3.88 13.23 -3.92
C ILE A 81 -2.44 12.88 -3.56
N THR A 82 -2.14 12.69 -2.26
CA THR A 82 -0.80 12.30 -1.80
C THR A 82 -0.33 10.98 -2.42
N TRP A 83 -1.23 10.05 -2.70
CA TRP A 83 -0.90 8.78 -3.35
C TRP A 83 -0.48 8.94 -4.82
N PHE A 84 -1.14 9.84 -5.55
CA PHE A 84 -0.81 10.16 -6.94
C PHE A 84 0.47 10.99 -7.04
N GLU A 85 0.66 11.97 -6.15
CA GLU A 85 1.89 12.77 -6.08
C GLU A 85 3.13 11.89 -5.86
N ALA A 86 3.02 10.89 -4.99
CA ALA A 86 4.12 9.96 -4.71
C ALA A 86 4.50 9.03 -5.89
N ARG A 87 3.78 9.08 -7.01
CA ARG A 87 3.98 8.27 -8.22
C ARG A 87 4.25 9.07 -9.48
N GLN A 88 4.23 10.39 -9.39
CA GLN A 88 4.76 11.19 -10.49
C GLN A 88 6.27 11.02 -10.50
N ASP A 89 6.84 10.64 -11.64
CA ASP A 89 8.28 10.73 -11.82
C ASP A 89 8.69 12.20 -11.58
N PRO A 90 9.75 12.47 -10.79
CA PRO A 90 10.27 13.82 -10.71
C PRO A 90 10.70 14.28 -12.12
N PRO A 91 10.51 15.57 -12.47
CA PRO A 91 10.97 16.10 -13.75
C PRO A 91 12.49 15.98 -13.92
#